data_AF-A0A964YR96-F1
#
_entry.id   AF-A0A964YR96-F1
#
_cell.length_a   1.000
_cell.length_b   1.000
_cell.length_c   1.000
_cell.angle_alpha   90.00
_cell.angle_beta   90.00
_cell.angle_gamma   90.00
#
_symmetry.space_group_name_H-M   'P 1'
#
loop_
_entity.id
_entity.type
_entity.pdbx_description
1 polymer ?
#
loop_
_entity_poly.entity_id
_entity_poly.type
_entity_poly.pdbx_seq_one_letter_code
_entity_poly.pdbx_strand_id
1 'polypeptide(L)'
;MSIRAFFLAICIPFWGLSQHQTWLGAEFNFKPIKKTKLSLGVQHRMNGFSEWNRTFLEGKFSAKVVSGVHVFAGQRLGICPNPQSSIDLKATTYRYRSAIGIELNPVDWFKEKARFHLGITEQMQWTQRKFQRSNTVLRSKVSAKYDLEDFPLTPFIQWEHFYDFQRDITYMAEEIRIDGGTAAFRTFAGCIVELPKAHELQVSVGRRQNFLRENPQWILAVKYSVNLK
;
A
#
# COMPACT_ATOMS: atom_id res chain seq x y z
N MET A 1 28.52 -9.28 24.03
CA MET A 1 28.20 -8.27 22.99
C MET A 1 26.74 -8.49 22.59
N SER A 2 25.82 -7.63 23.02
CA SER A 2 24.39 -7.94 22.99
C SER A 2 23.78 -7.77 21.59
N ILE A 3 22.87 -8.68 21.23
CA ILE A 3 22.07 -8.69 19.98
C ILE A 3 21.35 -7.35 19.72
N ARG A 4 21.15 -6.53 20.76
CA ARG A 4 20.54 -5.20 20.67
C ARG A 4 21.41 -4.18 19.91
N ALA A 5 22.73 -4.30 19.97
CA ALA A 5 23.65 -3.39 19.25
C ALA A 5 23.72 -3.71 17.74
N PHE A 6 23.46 -4.96 17.35
CA PHE A 6 23.53 -5.39 15.95
C PHE A 6 22.33 -4.88 15.13
N PHE A 7 21.12 -4.84 15.73
CA PHE A 7 19.93 -4.28 15.09
C PHE A 7 19.99 -2.76 14.91
N LEU A 8 20.64 -2.03 15.82
CA LEU A 8 20.84 -0.59 15.67
C LEU A 8 21.90 -0.26 14.61
N ALA A 9 22.97 -1.05 14.52
CA ALA A 9 24.08 -0.80 13.59
C ALA A 9 23.73 -1.03 12.12
N ILE A 10 22.84 -1.98 11.80
CA ILE A 10 22.41 -2.23 10.40
C ILE A 10 21.52 -1.09 9.88
N CYS A 11 20.86 -0.35 10.76
CA CYS A 11 19.95 0.73 10.35
C CYS A 11 20.67 2.04 10.03
N ILE A 12 21.88 2.31 10.53
CA ILE A 12 22.45 3.67 10.53
C ILE A 12 23.15 4.09 9.20
N PRO A 13 23.84 3.23 8.42
CA PRO A 13 24.59 3.74 7.27
C PRO A 13 23.75 3.93 5.98
N PHE A 14 22.48 3.49 5.95
CA PHE A 14 21.63 3.61 4.75
C PHE A 14 20.86 4.94 4.62
N TRP A 15 20.90 5.80 5.65
CA TRP A 15 19.96 6.92 5.76
C TRP A 15 20.40 8.19 5.02
N GLY A 16 21.68 8.32 4.65
CA GLY A 16 22.24 9.54 4.07
C GLY A 16 21.98 9.76 2.57
N LEU A 17 21.60 8.71 1.81
CA LEU A 17 21.43 8.77 0.35
C LEU A 17 20.02 8.39 -0.14
N SER A 18 19.17 7.91 0.76
CA SER A 18 17.82 7.42 0.43
C SER A 18 16.74 8.44 0.78
N GLN A 19 15.70 8.55 -0.04
CA GLN A 19 14.53 9.37 0.29
C GLN A 19 13.66 8.64 1.31
N HIS A 20 13.28 9.33 2.39
CA HIS A 20 12.45 8.77 3.45
C HIS A 20 10.99 9.23 3.32
N GLN A 21 10.05 8.38 3.68
CA GLN A 21 8.64 8.74 3.81
C GLN A 21 8.05 8.17 5.09
N THR A 22 7.15 8.94 5.70
CA THR A 22 6.37 8.48 6.85
C THR A 22 4.90 8.44 6.46
N TRP A 23 4.25 7.30 6.70
CA TRP A 23 2.84 7.08 6.42
C TRP A 23 2.10 6.82 7.74
N LEU A 24 1.09 7.63 8.01
CA LEU A 24 0.23 7.49 9.17
C LEU A 24 -1.19 7.21 8.67
N GLY A 25 -1.79 6.12 9.12
CA GLY A 25 -3.10 5.68 8.67
C GLY A 25 -4.04 5.35 9.82
N ALA A 26 -5.32 5.59 9.58
CA ALA A 26 -6.42 5.07 10.39
C ALA A 26 -7.42 4.38 9.46
N GLU A 27 -7.93 3.22 9.85
CA GLU A 27 -8.92 2.47 9.08
C GLU A 27 -10.03 1.94 9.99
N PHE A 28 -11.25 2.10 9.51
CA PHE A 28 -12.45 1.52 10.10
C PHE A 28 -12.95 0.40 9.20
N ASN A 29 -13.14 -0.78 9.78
CA ASN A 29 -13.58 -1.98 9.10
C ASN A 29 -14.91 -2.44 9.70
N PHE A 30 -15.89 -2.66 8.84
CA PHE A 30 -17.22 -3.10 9.22
C PHE A 30 -17.71 -4.23 8.30
N LYS A 31 -18.40 -5.23 8.85
CA LYS A 31 -18.96 -6.36 8.09
C LYS A 31 -20.49 -6.27 8.06
N PRO A 32 -21.08 -5.53 7.11
CA PRO A 32 -22.54 -5.39 7.06
C PRO A 32 -23.26 -6.73 6.88
N ILE A 33 -22.65 -7.67 6.16
CA ILE A 33 -23.15 -9.04 5.94
C ILE A 33 -21.97 -10.00 6.12
N LYS A 34 -22.22 -11.24 6.57
CA LYS A 34 -21.15 -12.24 6.86
C LYS A 34 -20.10 -12.42 5.75
N LYS A 35 -20.49 -12.24 4.48
CA LYS A 35 -19.60 -12.41 3.32
C LYS A 35 -19.03 -11.09 2.77
N THR A 36 -19.36 -9.95 3.35
CA THR A 36 -18.91 -8.64 2.86
C THR A 36 -18.09 -7.91 3.91
N LYS A 37 -17.23 -7.01 3.45
CA LYS A 37 -16.44 -6.12 4.30
C LYS A 37 -16.38 -4.75 3.64
N LEU A 38 -16.75 -3.73 4.40
CA LEU A 38 -16.52 -2.33 4.05
C LEU A 38 -15.35 -1.82 4.88
N SER A 39 -14.39 -1.18 4.23
CA SER A 39 -13.23 -0.54 4.83
C SER A 39 -13.24 0.93 4.45
N LEU A 40 -13.20 1.82 5.44
CA LEU A 40 -13.07 3.26 5.26
C LEU A 40 -11.79 3.71 5.96
N GLY A 41 -10.93 4.45 5.29
CA GLY A 41 -9.63 4.81 5.84
C GLY A 41 -9.19 6.21 5.49
N VAL A 42 -8.36 6.79 6.35
CA VAL A 42 -7.63 8.02 6.10
C VAL A 42 -6.14 7.69 6.19
N GLN A 43 -5.36 8.23 5.26
CA GLN A 43 -3.91 8.07 5.29
C GLN A 43 -3.22 9.40 5.00
N HIS A 44 -2.40 9.84 5.94
CA HIS A 44 -1.49 10.96 5.80
C HIS A 44 -0.10 10.45 5.43
N ARG A 45 0.59 11.14 4.53
CA ARG A 45 1.97 10.82 4.15
C ARG A 45 2.83 12.06 4.12
N MET A 46 4.05 11.88 4.59
CA MET A 46 5.07 12.92 4.66
C MET A 46 6.35 12.45 3.94
N ASN A 47 7.12 13.39 3.40
CA ASN A 47 8.53 13.17 3.11
C ASN A 47 9.32 13.39 4.41
N GLY A 48 10.24 12.48 4.70
CA GLY A 48 10.85 12.41 6.03
C GLY A 48 9.77 12.27 7.10
N PHE A 49 9.79 13.17 8.09
CA PHE A 49 8.89 13.17 9.24
C PHE A 49 7.96 14.38 9.35
N SER A 50 8.14 15.42 8.53
CA SER A 50 7.46 16.72 8.72
C SER A 50 6.89 17.34 7.45
N GLU A 51 7.50 17.09 6.28
CA GLU A 51 7.05 17.73 5.04
C GLU A 51 5.82 16.99 4.50
N TRP A 52 4.67 17.66 4.47
CA TRP A 52 3.45 17.09 3.93
C TRP A 52 3.60 16.69 2.45
N ASN A 53 3.32 15.43 2.13
CA ASN A 53 3.33 14.93 0.76
C ASN A 53 1.92 14.73 0.20
N ARG A 54 1.04 14.04 0.95
CA ARG A 54 -0.34 13.79 0.52
C ARG A 54 -1.20 13.27 1.65
N THR A 55 -2.49 13.55 1.56
CA THR A 55 -3.52 12.96 2.41
C THR A 55 -4.53 12.23 1.54
N PHE A 56 -5.01 11.08 2.00
CA PHE A 56 -5.99 10.26 1.31
C PHE A 56 -7.19 9.96 2.19
N LEU A 57 -8.35 9.90 1.56
CA LEU A 57 -9.53 9.20 2.03
C LEU A 57 -9.74 7.98 1.12
N GLU A 58 -9.97 6.82 1.70
CA GLU A 58 -10.18 5.58 0.96
C GLU A 58 -11.40 4.81 1.42
N GLY A 59 -12.10 4.21 0.46
CA GLY A 59 -13.15 3.24 0.68
C GLY A 59 -12.84 1.97 -0.10
N LYS A 60 -12.99 0.80 0.52
CA LYS A 60 -12.88 -0.52 -0.15
C LYS A 60 -14.08 -1.36 0.26
N PHE A 61 -14.79 -1.88 -0.72
CA PHE A 61 -15.79 -2.92 -0.54
C PHE A 61 -15.20 -4.25 -1.00
N SER A 62 -15.30 -5.29 -0.17
CA SER A 62 -14.84 -6.64 -0.46
C SER A 62 -15.96 -7.64 -0.24
N ALA A 63 -16.09 -8.62 -1.13
CA ALA A 63 -17.06 -9.69 -1.04
C ALA A 63 -16.38 -11.06 -1.21
N LYS A 64 -16.67 -11.99 -0.29
CA LYS A 64 -16.25 -13.39 -0.38
C LYS A 64 -17.12 -14.11 -1.39
N VAL A 65 -16.52 -14.54 -2.50
CA VAL A 65 -17.22 -15.29 -3.55
C VAL A 65 -17.23 -16.78 -3.19
N VAL A 66 -16.06 -17.34 -2.90
CA VAL A 66 -15.87 -18.72 -2.45
C VAL A 66 -14.80 -18.78 -1.34
N SER A 67 -14.53 -19.96 -0.77
CA SER A 67 -13.46 -20.10 0.23
C SER A 67 -12.13 -19.64 -0.37
N GLY A 68 -11.37 -18.83 0.38
CA GLY A 68 -10.09 -18.29 -0.08
C GLY A 68 -10.16 -17.33 -1.27
N VAL A 69 -11.33 -16.91 -1.75
CA VAL A 69 -11.42 -15.98 -2.90
C VAL A 69 -12.37 -14.82 -2.58
N HIS A 70 -11.80 -13.62 -2.66
CA HIS A 70 -12.50 -12.37 -2.44
C HIS A 70 -12.35 -11.48 -3.67
N VAL A 71 -13.43 -10.80 -4.05
CA VAL A 71 -13.39 -9.73 -5.04
C VAL A 71 -13.57 -8.40 -4.31
N PHE A 72 -12.95 -7.35 -4.81
CA PHE A 72 -13.09 -6.04 -4.22
C PHE A 72 -13.10 -4.92 -5.24
N ALA A 73 -13.78 -3.84 -4.86
CA ALA A 73 -13.70 -2.55 -5.51
C ALA A 73 -13.30 -1.51 -4.47
N GLY A 74 -12.52 -0.52 -4.88
CA GLY A 74 -12.07 0.55 -4.00
C GLY A 74 -12.00 1.89 -4.71
N GLN A 75 -12.21 2.93 -3.93
CA GLN A 75 -12.01 4.31 -4.32
C GLN A 75 -11.05 4.98 -3.35
N ARG A 76 -10.17 5.83 -3.88
CA ARG A 76 -9.28 6.66 -3.08
C ARG A 76 -9.27 8.07 -3.63
N LEU A 77 -9.65 9.00 -2.77
CA LEU A 77 -9.58 10.43 -2.99
C LEU A 77 -8.33 10.95 -2.28
N GLY A 78 -7.59 11.85 -2.92
CA GLY A 78 -6.36 12.37 -2.37
C GLY A 78 -6.18 13.86 -2.63
N ILE A 79 -5.53 14.52 -1.69
CA ILE A 79 -5.06 15.91 -1.82
C ILE A 79 -3.53 15.86 -1.73
N CYS A 80 -2.87 16.58 -2.62
CA CYS A 80 -1.41 16.65 -2.67
C CYS A 80 -0.94 18.02 -3.20
N PRO A 81 0.32 18.42 -2.95
CA PRO A 81 0.93 19.59 -3.56
C PRO A 81 0.80 19.52 -5.08
N ASN A 82 0.55 20.66 -5.73
CA ASN A 82 0.41 20.78 -7.18
C ASN A 82 1.74 21.22 -7.82
N PRO A 83 2.48 20.32 -8.51
CA PRO A 83 3.72 20.71 -9.22
C PRO A 83 3.47 21.72 -10.35
N GLN A 84 2.23 21.83 -10.83
CA GLN A 84 1.81 22.72 -11.90
C GLN A 84 1.05 23.94 -11.34
N SER A 85 1.31 24.34 -10.09
CA SER A 85 0.65 25.48 -9.45
C SER A 85 0.86 26.81 -10.17
N SER A 86 1.92 26.93 -10.98
CA SER A 86 2.16 28.10 -11.83
C SER A 86 1.12 28.28 -12.95
N ILE A 87 0.44 27.20 -13.36
CA ILE A 87 -0.52 27.21 -14.47
C ILE A 87 -1.92 27.63 -13.98
N ASP A 88 -2.34 27.16 -12.81
CA ASP A 88 -3.70 27.40 -12.29
C ASP A 88 -3.75 28.15 -10.96
N LEU A 89 -2.59 28.63 -10.49
CA LEU A 89 -2.42 29.40 -9.24
C LEU A 89 -2.91 28.67 -7.98
N LYS A 90 -3.04 27.33 -8.04
CA LYS A 90 -3.48 26.51 -6.89
C LYS A 90 -2.31 25.71 -6.34
N ALA A 91 -2.01 25.90 -5.05
CA ALA A 91 -0.95 25.16 -4.36
C ALA A 91 -1.23 23.66 -4.21
N THR A 92 -2.50 23.25 -4.24
CA THR A 92 -2.93 21.87 -4.04
C THR A 92 -3.77 21.37 -5.21
N THR A 93 -3.75 20.05 -5.41
CA THR A 93 -4.54 19.38 -6.45
C THR A 93 -5.07 18.06 -5.96
N TYR A 94 -6.17 17.63 -6.58
CA TYR A 94 -6.87 16.41 -6.24
C TYR A 94 -6.39 15.24 -7.08
N ARG A 95 -6.36 14.07 -6.46
CA ARG A 95 -6.04 12.80 -7.09
C ARG A 95 -7.17 11.82 -6.82
N TYR A 96 -7.65 11.17 -7.87
CA TYR A 96 -8.70 10.17 -7.81
C TYR A 96 -8.10 8.83 -8.22
N ARG A 97 -8.44 7.77 -7.51
CA ARG A 97 -8.02 6.43 -7.89
C ARG A 97 -9.09 5.38 -7.61
N SER A 98 -9.63 4.85 -8.70
CA SER A 98 -10.50 3.67 -8.68
C SER A 98 -9.63 2.41 -8.75
N ALA A 99 -10.07 1.34 -8.10
CA ALA A 99 -9.44 0.05 -8.19
C ALA A 99 -10.46 -1.09 -8.16
N ILE A 100 -10.21 -2.14 -8.92
CA ILE A 100 -10.88 -3.43 -8.79
C ILE A 100 -9.83 -4.51 -8.66
N GLY A 101 -10.14 -5.59 -7.96
CA GLY A 101 -9.19 -6.67 -7.81
C GLY A 101 -9.75 -7.92 -7.18
N ILE A 102 -8.88 -8.92 -7.14
CA ILE A 102 -9.12 -10.23 -6.57
C ILE A 102 -8.07 -10.45 -5.49
N GLU A 103 -8.50 -11.00 -4.36
CA GLU A 103 -7.67 -11.37 -3.24
C GLU A 103 -7.87 -12.86 -2.97
N LEU A 104 -6.78 -13.62 -3.04
CA LEU A 104 -6.73 -15.06 -2.84
C LEU A 104 -6.03 -15.34 -1.51
N ASN A 105 -6.61 -16.23 -0.72
CA ASN A 105 -5.99 -16.82 0.44
C ASN A 105 -6.00 -18.35 0.30
N PRO A 106 -4.98 -18.94 -0.34
CA PRO A 106 -4.93 -20.38 -0.58
C PRO A 106 -4.96 -21.22 0.71
N VAL A 107 -4.55 -20.63 1.84
CA VAL A 107 -4.58 -21.31 3.14
C VAL A 107 -6.01 -21.72 3.52
N ASP A 108 -7.01 -20.94 3.14
CA ASP A 108 -8.43 -21.23 3.42
C ASP A 108 -8.99 -22.44 2.66
N TRP A 109 -8.19 -23.07 1.77
CA TRP A 109 -8.55 -24.31 1.09
C TRP A 109 -8.11 -25.55 1.86
N PHE A 110 -7.16 -25.41 2.78
CA PHE A 110 -6.75 -26.47 3.67
C PHE A 110 -7.68 -26.48 4.89
N LYS A 111 -8.10 -27.67 5.34
CA LYS A 111 -9.09 -27.81 6.42
C LYS A 111 -8.53 -27.51 7.81
N GLU A 112 -7.22 -27.47 7.95
CA GLU A 112 -6.55 -27.22 9.22
C GLU A 112 -6.52 -25.73 9.53
N LYS A 113 -6.70 -25.38 10.82
CA LYS A 113 -6.53 -24.01 11.31
C LYS A 113 -5.05 -23.63 11.26
N ALA A 114 -4.56 -23.29 10.08
CA ALA A 114 -3.20 -22.79 9.93
C ALA A 114 -3.12 -21.38 10.50
N ARG A 115 -2.13 -21.16 11.38
CA ARG A 115 -1.75 -19.83 11.90
C ARG A 115 -1.03 -18.97 10.87
N PHE A 116 -0.61 -19.59 9.78
CA PHE A 116 0.00 -18.92 8.65
C PHE A 116 -1.08 -18.41 7.69
N HIS A 117 -0.97 -17.17 7.22
CA HIS A 117 -1.83 -16.61 6.20
C HIS A 117 -1.00 -16.21 4.99
N LEU A 118 -1.43 -16.65 3.80
CA LEU A 118 -0.83 -16.26 2.53
C LEU A 118 -1.88 -15.50 1.71
N GLY A 119 -1.69 -14.19 1.53
CA GLY A 119 -2.54 -13.36 0.69
C GLY A 119 -1.87 -13.06 -0.65
N ILE A 120 -2.50 -13.45 -1.75
CA ILE A 120 -2.14 -13.03 -3.11
C ILE A 120 -3.21 -12.04 -3.56
N THR A 121 -2.82 -10.91 -4.13
CA THR A 121 -3.75 -9.87 -4.55
C THR A 121 -3.34 -9.32 -5.91
N GLU A 122 -4.26 -9.40 -6.86
CA GLU A 122 -4.14 -8.74 -8.16
C GLU A 122 -5.17 -7.64 -8.24
N GLN A 123 -4.75 -6.44 -8.64
CA GLN A 123 -5.67 -5.33 -8.78
C GLN A 123 -5.30 -4.37 -9.91
N MET A 124 -6.31 -4.00 -10.69
CA MET A 124 -6.23 -2.93 -11.66
C MET A 124 -6.54 -1.60 -10.96
N GLN A 125 -5.74 -0.57 -11.23
CA GLN A 125 -5.89 0.77 -10.66
C GLN A 125 -5.93 1.80 -11.78
N TRP A 126 -6.91 2.69 -11.74
CA TRP A 126 -6.97 3.85 -12.62
C TRP A 126 -6.80 5.10 -11.79
N THR A 127 -5.74 5.85 -12.04
CA THR A 127 -5.46 7.12 -11.37
C THR A 127 -5.72 8.28 -12.33
N GLN A 128 -6.40 9.30 -11.83
CA GLN A 128 -6.54 10.60 -12.49
C GLN A 128 -6.07 11.72 -11.56
N ARG A 129 -5.46 12.74 -12.16
CA ARG A 129 -5.00 13.94 -11.47
C ARG A 129 -4.92 15.08 -12.46
N LYS A 130 -5.21 16.30 -12.00
CA LYS A 130 -5.11 17.50 -12.84
C LYS A 130 -3.69 17.68 -13.39
N PHE A 131 -3.57 18.04 -14.67
CA PHE A 131 -2.30 18.27 -15.39
C PHE A 131 -1.34 17.08 -15.42
N GLN A 132 -1.83 15.89 -15.09
CA GLN A 132 -1.11 14.65 -15.29
C GLN A 132 -1.98 13.73 -16.11
N ARG A 133 -1.36 13.01 -17.04
CA ARG A 133 -2.05 11.98 -17.81
C ARG A 133 -2.68 10.96 -16.86
N SER A 134 -3.87 10.48 -17.19
CA SER A 134 -4.44 9.32 -16.53
C SER A 134 -3.48 8.14 -16.64
N ASN A 135 -3.44 7.31 -15.62
CA ASN A 135 -2.52 6.20 -15.54
C ASN A 135 -3.27 4.95 -15.11
N THR A 136 -3.01 3.85 -15.80
CA THR A 136 -3.51 2.52 -15.45
C THR A 136 -2.36 1.65 -14.94
N VAL A 137 -2.49 1.15 -13.72
CA VAL A 137 -1.49 0.31 -13.05
C VAL A 137 -2.09 -1.03 -12.65
N LEU A 138 -1.48 -2.12 -13.08
CA LEU A 138 -1.65 -3.43 -12.46
C LEU A 138 -0.75 -3.52 -11.24
N ARG A 139 -1.33 -3.82 -10.07
CA ARG A 139 -0.57 -4.09 -8.85
C ARG A 139 -0.81 -5.53 -8.43
N SER A 140 0.29 -6.26 -8.40
CA SER A 140 0.41 -7.62 -7.89
C SER A 140 1.00 -7.54 -6.49
N LYS A 141 0.41 -8.23 -5.52
CA LYS A 141 0.87 -8.25 -4.13
C LYS A 141 0.85 -9.66 -3.60
N VAL A 142 1.94 -10.04 -2.95
CA VAL A 142 2.03 -11.24 -2.13
C VAL A 142 2.26 -10.80 -0.69
N SER A 143 1.57 -11.43 0.25
CA SER A 143 1.70 -11.15 1.67
C SER A 143 1.68 -12.43 2.46
N ALA A 144 2.56 -12.53 3.45
CA ALA A 144 2.60 -13.61 4.40
C ALA A 144 2.48 -13.03 5.80
N LYS A 145 1.64 -13.63 6.63
CA LYS A 145 1.48 -13.31 8.05
C LYS A 145 1.56 -14.60 8.86
N TYR A 146 2.07 -14.51 10.07
CA TYR A 146 2.08 -15.64 10.98
C TYR A 146 1.52 -15.22 12.33
N ASP A 147 0.45 -15.87 12.76
CA ASP A 147 -0.17 -15.63 14.05
C ASP A 147 0.57 -16.43 15.13
N LEU A 148 1.14 -15.73 16.10
CA LEU A 148 1.93 -16.36 17.17
C LEU A 148 0.99 -16.85 18.26
N GLU A 149 1.24 -18.06 18.77
CA GLU A 149 0.45 -18.62 19.86
C GLU A 149 0.58 -17.77 21.12
N ASP A 150 -0.56 -17.45 21.74
CA ASP A 150 -0.66 -16.70 23.00
C ASP A 150 0.11 -15.37 23.02
N PHE A 151 0.33 -14.78 21.85
CA PHE A 151 1.13 -13.57 21.72
C PHE A 151 0.43 -12.53 20.83
N PRO A 152 0.25 -11.29 21.31
CA PRO A 152 -0.55 -10.28 20.62
C PRO A 152 0.16 -9.65 19.41
N LEU A 153 1.25 -10.26 18.91
CA LEU A 153 2.02 -9.77 17.78
C LEU A 153 1.95 -10.76 16.63
N THR A 154 1.49 -10.27 15.48
CA THR A 154 1.48 -11.01 14.21
C THR A 154 2.54 -10.42 13.28
N PRO A 155 3.74 -11.03 13.16
CA PRO A 155 4.71 -10.61 12.15
C PRO A 155 4.17 -10.80 10.75
N PHE A 156 4.58 -9.92 9.84
CA PHE A 156 4.21 -10.01 8.44
C PHE A 156 5.30 -9.51 7.50
N ILE A 157 5.24 -10.02 6.27
CA ILE A 157 6.00 -9.53 5.14
C ILE A 157 5.08 -9.37 3.93
N GLN A 158 5.34 -8.36 3.11
CA GLN A 158 4.61 -8.07 1.89
C GLN A 158 5.58 -7.70 0.78
N TRP A 159 5.30 -8.19 -0.42
CA TRP A 159 5.99 -7.83 -1.63
C TRP A 159 4.96 -7.39 -2.67
N GLU A 160 5.27 -6.33 -3.39
CA GLU A 160 4.35 -5.69 -4.33
C GLU A 160 5.10 -5.30 -5.59
N HIS A 161 4.52 -5.65 -6.72
CA HIS A 161 4.95 -5.22 -8.04
C HIS A 161 3.90 -4.29 -8.66
N PHE A 162 4.39 -3.25 -9.33
CA PHE A 162 3.56 -2.27 -10.02
C PHE A 162 3.97 -2.26 -11.49
N TYR A 163 3.06 -2.68 -12.35
CA TYR A 163 3.19 -2.57 -13.80
C TYR A 163 2.29 -1.43 -14.29
N ASP A 164 2.88 -0.44 -14.94
CA ASP A 164 2.18 0.72 -15.49
C ASP A 164 2.04 0.53 -17.00
N PHE A 165 0.81 0.52 -17.49
CA PHE A 165 0.51 0.30 -18.92
C PHE A 165 0.87 1.51 -19.79
N GLN A 166 1.20 2.66 -19.20
CA GLN A 166 1.48 3.92 -19.88
C GLN A 166 2.76 4.56 -19.32
N ARG A 167 3.78 3.74 -19.05
CA ARG A 167 5.01 4.16 -18.37
C ARG A 167 5.87 5.07 -19.24
N ASP A 168 6.15 4.63 -20.47
CA ASP A 168 7.12 5.27 -21.34
C ASP A 168 6.42 5.91 -22.54
N ILE A 169 6.88 7.10 -22.91
CA ILE A 169 6.39 7.84 -24.08
C ILE A 169 7.60 8.12 -24.97
N THR A 170 7.57 7.59 -26.18
CA THR A 170 8.59 7.84 -27.19
C THR A 170 7.97 8.64 -28.31
N TYR A 171 8.46 9.86 -28.52
CA TYR A 171 8.09 10.69 -29.66
C TYR A 171 8.92 10.25 -30.86
N MET A 172 8.27 9.68 -31.87
CA MET A 172 8.88 9.35 -33.15
C MET A 172 8.43 10.36 -34.21
N ALA A 173 9.08 10.35 -35.37
CA ALA A 173 8.84 11.34 -36.42
C ALA A 173 7.37 11.38 -36.90
N GLU A 174 6.67 10.25 -36.85
CA GLU A 174 5.29 10.10 -37.35
C GLU A 174 4.30 9.60 -36.29
N GLU A 175 4.77 9.10 -35.16
CA GLU A 175 3.91 8.51 -34.14
C GLU A 175 4.36 8.80 -32.71
N ILE A 176 3.40 8.78 -31.78
CA ILE A 176 3.67 8.79 -30.34
C ILE A 176 3.46 7.37 -29.83
N ARG A 177 4.57 6.71 -29.49
CA ARG A 177 4.53 5.36 -28.94
C ARG A 177 4.41 5.42 -27.42
N ILE A 178 3.48 4.64 -26.87
CA ILE A 178 3.24 4.55 -25.43
C ILE A 178 3.43 3.09 -25.03
N ASP A 179 4.48 2.83 -24.26
CA ASP A 179 4.82 1.47 -23.83
C ASP A 179 4.55 1.26 -22.34
N GLY A 180 4.11 0.05 -22.01
CA GLY A 180 3.93 -0.41 -20.64
C GLY A 180 5.22 -0.98 -20.06
N GLY A 181 5.37 -0.89 -18.74
CA GLY A 181 6.55 -1.45 -18.08
C GLY A 181 6.44 -1.50 -16.56
N THR A 182 7.40 -2.17 -15.94
CA THR A 182 7.54 -2.18 -14.48
C THR A 182 7.77 -0.76 -13.97
N ALA A 183 6.88 -0.25 -13.14
CA ALA A 183 6.99 1.06 -12.53
C ALA A 183 7.77 1.02 -11.21
N ALA A 184 7.49 0.03 -10.36
CA ALA A 184 8.14 -0.10 -9.07
C ALA A 184 8.02 -1.50 -8.47
N PHE A 185 8.92 -1.79 -7.53
CA PHE A 185 8.78 -2.83 -6.53
C PHE A 185 8.65 -2.19 -5.16
N ARG A 186 7.85 -2.79 -4.28
CA ARG A 186 7.73 -2.35 -2.89
C ARG A 186 7.63 -3.53 -1.95
N THR A 187 8.45 -3.52 -0.92
CA THR A 187 8.39 -4.50 0.17
C THR A 187 8.03 -3.82 1.47
N PHE A 188 7.33 -4.54 2.34
CA PHE A 188 7.10 -4.15 3.73
C PHE A 188 7.37 -5.34 4.63
N ALA A 189 7.98 -5.08 5.78
CA ALA A 189 8.06 -6.01 6.88
C ALA A 189 7.66 -5.28 8.17
N GLY A 190 7.00 -5.98 9.08
CA GLY A 190 6.56 -5.38 10.32
C GLY A 190 5.74 -6.33 11.17
N CYS A 191 5.06 -5.75 12.15
CA CYS A 191 4.19 -6.49 13.07
C CYS A 191 2.84 -5.80 13.18
N ILE A 192 1.80 -6.59 13.41
CA ILE A 192 0.49 -6.12 13.83
C ILE A 192 0.38 -6.42 15.31
N VAL A 193 0.05 -5.41 16.10
CA VAL A 193 -0.23 -5.53 17.54
C VAL A 193 -1.74 -5.60 17.70
N GLU A 194 -2.24 -6.70 18.22
CA GLU A 194 -3.64 -6.84 18.59
C GLU A 194 -3.89 -6.06 19.88
N LEU A 195 -4.85 -5.13 19.83
CA LEU A 195 -5.27 -4.32 20.96
C LEU A 195 -6.67 -4.77 21.43
N PRO A 196 -7.02 -4.56 22.71
CA PRO A 196 -8.35 -4.88 23.23
C PRO A 196 -9.46 -4.24 22.39
N LYS A 197 -10.68 -4.80 22.42
CA LYS A 197 -11.89 -4.26 21.76
C LYS A 197 -11.81 -4.15 20.23
N ALA A 198 -11.17 -5.12 19.59
CA ALA A 198 -11.06 -5.22 18.13
C ALA A 198 -10.30 -4.04 17.49
N HIS A 199 -9.34 -3.50 18.22
CA HIS A 199 -8.39 -2.52 17.73
C HIS A 199 -7.10 -3.24 17.29
N GLU A 200 -6.42 -2.71 16.29
CA GLU A 200 -5.15 -3.23 15.80
C GLU A 200 -4.21 -2.07 15.51
N LEU A 201 -2.93 -2.23 15.83
CA LEU A 201 -1.87 -1.29 15.49
C LEU A 201 -0.81 -1.98 14.65
N GLN A 202 -0.72 -1.62 13.38
CA GLN A 202 0.31 -2.10 12.48
C GLN A 202 1.48 -1.12 12.45
N VAL A 203 2.69 -1.62 12.72
CA VAL A 203 3.95 -0.88 12.57
C VAL A 203 4.83 -1.61 11.57
N SER A 204 5.37 -0.87 10.60
CA SER A 204 6.16 -1.49 9.53
C SER A 204 7.18 -0.57 8.90
N VAL A 205 8.24 -1.20 8.38
CA VAL A 205 9.26 -0.58 7.55
C VAL A 205 9.11 -1.15 6.15
N GLY A 206 9.13 -0.28 5.15
CA GLY A 206 9.06 -0.66 3.75
C GLY A 206 10.16 -0.05 2.93
N ARG A 207 10.47 -0.70 1.82
CA ARG A 207 11.40 -0.21 0.81
C ARG A 207 10.70 -0.20 -0.53
N ARG A 208 10.73 0.92 -1.23
CA ARG A 208 10.22 1.07 -2.60
C ARG A 208 11.36 1.40 -3.54
N GLN A 209 11.55 0.57 -4.56
CA GLN A 209 12.44 0.84 -5.68
C GLN A 209 11.57 1.22 -6.88
N ASN A 210 11.73 2.44 -7.41
CA ASN A 210 11.12 2.77 -8.70
C ASN A 210 12.06 2.30 -9.81
N PHE A 211 11.52 1.82 -10.93
CA PHE A 211 12.33 1.22 -11.99
C PHE A 211 13.33 2.21 -12.62
N LEU A 212 12.90 3.46 -12.83
CA LEU A 212 13.71 4.51 -13.46
C LEU A 212 14.44 5.42 -12.45
N ARG A 213 14.35 5.15 -11.14
CA ARG A 213 15.11 5.92 -10.13
C ARG A 213 16.09 5.00 -9.44
N GLU A 214 17.35 5.39 -9.42
CA GLU A 214 18.41 4.63 -8.77
C GLU A 214 18.22 4.59 -7.24
N ASN A 215 17.77 5.70 -6.64
CA ASN A 215 17.65 5.79 -5.18
C ASN A 215 16.36 5.14 -4.64
N PRO A 216 16.47 4.13 -3.75
CA PRO A 216 15.32 3.56 -3.08
C PRO A 216 14.68 4.57 -2.12
N GLN A 217 13.37 4.40 -1.91
CA GLN A 217 12.60 5.11 -0.91
C GLN A 217 12.31 4.21 0.28
N TRP A 218 12.74 4.62 1.48
CA TRP A 218 12.35 3.95 2.72
C TRP A 218 11.05 4.54 3.24
N ILE A 219 10.20 3.68 3.81
CA ILE A 219 8.88 4.03 4.26
C ILE A 219 8.71 3.53 5.69
N LEU A 220 8.47 4.44 6.63
CA LEU A 220 7.98 4.11 7.95
C LEU A 220 6.47 4.23 7.94
N ALA A 221 5.77 3.16 8.28
CA ALA A 221 4.32 3.13 8.20
C ALA A 221 3.71 2.66 9.52
N VAL A 222 2.83 3.50 10.07
CA VAL A 222 1.98 3.20 11.21
C VAL A 222 0.54 3.26 10.76
N LYS A 223 -0.22 2.20 11.02
CA LYS A 223 -1.64 2.14 10.70
C LYS A 223 -2.41 1.64 11.92
N TYR A 224 -3.38 2.41 12.36
CA TYR A 224 -4.35 1.99 13.35
C TYR A 224 -5.62 1.49 12.64
N SER A 225 -6.20 0.39 13.11
CA SER A 225 -7.46 -0.13 12.60
C SER A 225 -8.44 -0.49 13.69
N VAL A 226 -9.73 -0.26 13.41
CA VAL A 226 -10.85 -0.69 14.24
C VAL A 226 -11.69 -1.67 13.44
N ASN A 227 -11.88 -2.88 13.96
CA ASN A 227 -12.58 -3.97 13.29
C ASN A 227 -13.91 -4.26 14.00
N LEU A 228 -14.99 -3.58 13.61
CA LEU A 228 -16.32 -3.91 14.10
C LEU A 228 -16.89 -5.12 13.35
N LYS A 229 -17.48 -6.04 14.12
CA LYS A 229 -18.18 -7.21 13.60
C LYS A 229 -19.55 -6.84 13.06
#